data_AF-A0A8J5ZKH8-F1
#
_entry.id   AF-A0A8J5ZKH8-F1
#
_cell.length_a   1.000
_cell.length_b   1.000
_cell.length_c   1.000
_cell.angle_alpha   90.00
_cell.angle_beta   90.00
_cell.angle_gamma   90.00
#
_symmetry.space_group_name_H-M   'P 1'
#
loop_
_entity.id
_entity.type
_entity.pdbx_description
1 polymer ?
#
loop_
_entity_poly.entity_id
_entity_poly.type
_entity_poly.pdbx_seq_one_letter_code
_entity_poly.pdbx_strand_id
1 'polypeptide(L)'
;MEESITQITEKNALVRDWSLKTQRENGDSLVEGCVANLPEHITVNVRQNNLEDLVRIWNQWDSDTRGIFTERYGDIAHLITIRVDEQLIQAMVRFWDPAYQCLTFNQEDMTPTIEEYDALLCIDNVQFGKIYVKEPKPMTFKKKLVRLTDMTDAWAEKQIKKKNETICIPWSCLRELVLNHPDTLKRVNLFALAIYGLVIFPKILGHLEVAVVDFFERLKQGINPVPTILAETFRSLNSCRKMGKGRFIGCAQLLNVWILSHFWKVERTPFHMFSKIFSPLEAYLNREWPKEVTEQHWVSVFQNLRAEDITWRAPWIRPSILLYKCGSQDWVPLLGLWGGVGYVPLLVQRQFSSRQFIPATGGLAQSEFAFTGEGYMKRVRDTAKSWKKIHLMELALYADTLTQDYDLWRKQRIDVQIERSRTEKVQKEPEVKGKAKKEEEKAARAMIELRKKNAECEAMSAEVMTSRELKERIRDLEGTLQDRQHQLDILLKDLEEKSNQYNKDVHAYEEGLQEKEMQLSYLINEIRKAAMQVVQLSDEAEVLSFQFPPS
;
A
#
# COMPACT_ATOMS: atom_id res chain seq x y z
N MET A 1 3.76 -31.22 2.32
CA MET A 1 2.61 -30.67 1.59
C MET A 1 2.27 -29.34 2.21
N GLU A 2 2.54 -28.24 1.51
CA GLU A 2 1.90 -26.95 1.87
C GLU A 2 0.39 -27.15 1.69
N GLU A 3 -0.40 -26.90 2.73
CA GLU A 3 -1.86 -26.95 2.63
C GLU A 3 -2.31 -25.84 1.68
N SER A 4 -3.04 -26.20 0.62
CA SER A 4 -3.51 -25.26 -0.39
C SER A 4 -4.54 -24.28 0.20
N ILE A 5 -4.40 -23.00 -0.14
CA ILE A 5 -5.39 -21.96 0.18
C ILE A 5 -6.54 -22.10 -0.82
N THR A 6 -7.76 -22.23 -0.31
CA THR A 6 -8.98 -22.22 -1.14
C THR A 6 -9.40 -20.78 -1.38
N GLN A 7 -9.56 -20.39 -2.65
CA GLN A 7 -10.05 -19.07 -3.05
C GLN A 7 -11.44 -19.22 -3.67
N ILE A 8 -12.39 -18.41 -3.22
CA ILE A 8 -13.76 -18.36 -3.76
C ILE A 8 -14.00 -16.94 -4.24
N THR A 9 -14.30 -16.78 -5.53
CA THR A 9 -14.62 -15.48 -6.11
C THR A 9 -16.12 -15.40 -6.39
N GLU A 10 -16.75 -14.35 -5.88
CA GLU A 10 -18.19 -14.14 -5.93
C GLU A 10 -18.51 -12.82 -6.65
N LYS A 11 -19.64 -12.78 -7.36
CA LYS A 11 -20.09 -11.55 -8.04
C LYS A 11 -20.50 -10.50 -7.01
N ASN A 12 -20.21 -9.23 -7.29
CA ASN A 12 -20.57 -8.08 -6.44
C ASN A 12 -22.03 -8.14 -5.92
N ALA A 13 -22.99 -8.44 -6.80
CA ALA A 13 -24.40 -8.49 -6.44
C ALA A 13 -24.71 -9.57 -5.38
N LEU A 14 -24.07 -10.74 -5.46
CA LEU A 14 -24.24 -11.82 -4.49
C LEU A 14 -23.65 -11.43 -3.13
N VAL A 15 -22.48 -10.80 -3.14
CA VAL A 15 -21.82 -10.32 -1.92
C VAL A 15 -22.63 -9.20 -1.27
N ARG A 16 -23.22 -8.31 -2.05
CA ARG A 16 -24.14 -7.26 -1.55
C ARG A 16 -25.35 -7.87 -0.83
N ASP A 17 -26.02 -8.82 -1.47
CA ASP A 17 -27.23 -9.42 -0.92
C ASP A 17 -26.91 -10.26 0.34
N TRP A 18 -25.77 -10.97 0.33
CA TRP A 18 -25.22 -11.63 1.50
C TRP A 18 -24.93 -10.64 2.64
N SER A 19 -24.18 -9.57 2.36
CA SER A 19 -23.74 -8.58 3.35
C SER A 19 -24.93 -7.89 4.02
N LEU A 20 -25.94 -7.51 3.24
CA LEU A 20 -27.18 -6.93 3.75
C LEU A 20 -27.93 -7.90 4.67
N LYS A 21 -28.06 -9.17 4.26
CA LYS A 21 -28.72 -10.21 5.06
C LYS A 21 -27.96 -10.45 6.37
N THR A 22 -26.65 -10.62 6.29
CA THR A 22 -25.78 -10.86 7.46
C THR A 22 -25.81 -9.68 8.43
N GLN A 23 -25.78 -8.44 7.96
CA GLN A 23 -25.91 -7.27 8.84
C GLN A 23 -27.27 -7.24 9.57
N ARG A 24 -28.36 -7.64 8.92
CA ARG A 24 -29.69 -7.73 9.55
C ARG A 24 -29.78 -8.84 10.59
N GLU A 25 -29.13 -9.98 10.34
CA GLU A 25 -29.16 -11.16 11.22
C GLU A 25 -28.22 -11.02 12.43
N ASN A 26 -27.00 -10.55 12.19
CA ASN A 26 -25.94 -10.50 13.20
C ASN A 26 -25.88 -9.15 13.93
N GLY A 27 -26.62 -8.15 13.44
CA GLY A 27 -26.61 -6.80 13.98
C GLY A 27 -25.37 -6.00 13.62
N ASP A 28 -25.26 -4.85 14.27
CA ASP A 28 -24.18 -3.88 14.04
C ASP A 28 -22.95 -4.16 14.92
N SER A 29 -21.80 -3.64 14.53
CA SER A 29 -20.57 -3.67 15.35
C SER A 29 -20.78 -2.95 16.69
N LEU A 30 -21.51 -1.83 16.68
CA LEU A 30 -21.94 -1.14 17.88
C LEU A 30 -23.17 -1.83 18.49
N VAL A 31 -22.93 -2.68 19.48
CA VAL A 31 -24.02 -3.32 20.24
C VAL A 31 -24.83 -2.26 21.00
N GLU A 32 -26.14 -2.44 21.05
CA GLU A 32 -27.08 -1.62 21.80
C GLU A 32 -26.70 -1.59 23.30
N GLY A 33 -26.61 -0.40 23.91
CA GLY A 33 -26.15 -0.21 25.29
C GLY A 33 -24.63 -0.12 25.52
N CYS A 34 -23.78 -0.34 24.52
CA CYS A 34 -22.32 -0.21 24.65
C CYS A 34 -21.87 1.24 24.42
N VAL A 35 -21.47 1.97 25.47
CA VAL A 35 -20.95 3.34 25.35
C VAL A 35 -19.47 3.29 24.98
N ALA A 36 -19.12 3.80 23.80
CA ALA A 36 -17.73 4.02 23.44
C ALA A 36 -17.21 5.22 24.25
N ASN A 37 -16.62 4.95 25.41
CA ASN A 37 -15.95 5.97 26.24
C ASN A 37 -14.65 6.38 25.53
N LEU A 38 -14.79 7.22 24.51
CA LEU A 38 -13.68 7.75 23.72
C LEU A 38 -13.33 9.14 24.26
N PRO A 39 -12.06 9.39 24.62
CA PRO A 39 -11.64 10.69 25.11
C PRO A 39 -11.94 11.82 24.12
N GLU A 40 -12.48 12.94 24.62
CA GLU A 40 -12.72 14.16 23.83
C GLU A 40 -11.40 14.84 23.43
N HIS A 41 -10.41 14.77 24.32
CA HIS A 41 -9.06 15.29 24.13
C HIS A 41 -8.09 14.13 23.91
N ILE A 42 -7.30 14.20 22.85
CA ILE A 42 -6.34 13.16 22.47
C ILE A 42 -4.95 13.79 22.41
N THR A 43 -3.97 13.18 23.06
CA THR A 43 -2.55 13.59 23.03
C THR A 43 -1.70 12.41 22.57
N VAL A 44 -1.62 12.21 21.25
CA VAL A 44 -0.84 11.13 20.63
C VAL A 44 0.57 11.62 20.32
N ASN A 45 1.55 10.79 20.65
CA ASN A 45 2.93 10.96 20.24
C ASN A 45 3.15 10.21 18.91
N VAL A 46 3.72 10.86 17.90
CA VAL A 46 4.04 10.24 16.59
C VAL A 46 5.55 10.18 16.36
N ARG A 47 6.35 10.34 17.42
CA ARG A 47 7.81 10.38 17.35
C ARG A 47 8.37 9.14 16.66
N GLN A 48 9.18 9.41 15.64
CA GLN A 48 9.85 8.40 14.81
C GLN A 48 11.31 8.17 15.24
N ASN A 49 11.92 7.15 14.64
CA ASN A 49 13.36 6.94 14.72
C ASN A 49 14.13 8.00 13.93
N ASN A 50 15.37 8.30 14.34
CA ASN A 50 16.29 9.00 13.44
C ASN A 50 16.72 8.01 12.33
N LEU A 51 16.45 8.37 11.07
CA LEU A 51 16.70 7.55 9.89
C LEU A 51 17.92 8.00 9.08
N GLU A 52 18.67 9.03 9.53
CA GLU A 52 19.84 9.58 8.81
C GLU A 52 20.88 8.51 8.45
N ASP A 53 21.16 7.58 9.36
CA ASP A 53 22.07 6.46 9.09
C ASP A 53 21.56 5.57 7.95
N LEU A 54 20.25 5.30 7.90
CA LEU A 54 19.67 4.47 6.84
C LEU A 54 19.73 5.19 5.49
N VAL A 55 19.36 6.48 5.48
CA VAL A 55 19.45 7.33 4.28
C VAL A 55 20.88 7.39 3.75
N ARG A 56 21.86 7.60 4.64
CA ARG A 56 23.28 7.63 4.27
C ARG A 56 23.75 6.31 3.65
N ILE A 57 23.40 5.18 4.28
CA ILE A 57 23.75 3.85 3.76
C ILE A 57 23.13 3.61 2.39
N TRP A 58 21.84 3.90 2.23
CA TRP A 58 21.13 3.74 0.95
C TRP A 58 21.80 4.54 -0.17
N ASN A 59 22.14 5.80 0.12
CA ASN A 59 22.77 6.70 -0.86
C ASN A 59 24.20 6.29 -1.25
N GLN A 60 24.90 5.50 -0.41
CA GLN A 60 26.24 4.99 -0.71
C GLN A 60 26.23 3.73 -1.58
N TRP A 61 25.11 3.00 -1.63
CA TRP A 61 25.00 1.81 -2.49
C TRP A 61 24.91 2.17 -3.97
N ASP A 62 25.54 1.34 -4.79
CA ASP A 62 25.42 1.37 -6.25
C ASP A 62 24.05 0.89 -6.72
N SER A 63 23.80 1.03 -8.04
CA SER A 63 22.56 0.60 -8.68
C SER A 63 22.29 -0.89 -8.48
N ASP A 64 23.32 -1.71 -8.52
CA ASP A 64 23.21 -3.17 -8.48
C ASP A 64 22.77 -3.62 -7.09
N THR A 65 23.38 -3.08 -6.04
CA THR A 65 23.01 -3.37 -4.65
C THR A 65 21.59 -2.90 -4.33
N ARG A 66 21.20 -1.71 -4.83
CA ARG A 66 19.81 -1.24 -4.71
C ARG A 66 18.84 -2.10 -5.50
N GLY A 67 19.23 -2.58 -6.68
CA GLY A 67 18.46 -3.52 -7.49
C GLY A 67 18.19 -4.83 -6.75
N ILE A 68 19.21 -5.42 -6.13
CA ILE A 68 19.07 -6.63 -5.29
C ILE A 68 18.11 -6.38 -4.11
N PHE A 69 18.17 -5.19 -3.52
CA PHE A 69 17.25 -4.81 -2.44
C PHE A 69 15.81 -4.75 -2.95
N THR A 70 15.56 -3.98 -4.02
CA THR A 70 14.21 -3.76 -4.57
C THR A 70 13.59 -5.07 -5.07
N GLU A 71 14.35 -5.94 -5.72
CA GLU A 71 13.87 -7.27 -6.15
C GLU A 71 13.33 -8.12 -4.98
N ARG A 72 13.95 -8.01 -3.80
CA ARG A 72 13.61 -8.83 -2.63
C ARG A 72 12.55 -8.20 -1.74
N TYR A 73 12.57 -6.89 -1.61
CA TYR A 73 11.83 -6.17 -0.58
C TYR A 73 10.89 -5.10 -1.13
N GLY A 74 10.81 -4.96 -2.45
CA GLY A 74 10.05 -3.92 -3.12
C GLY A 74 10.56 -2.53 -2.74
N ASP A 75 9.63 -1.60 -2.64
CA ASP A 75 9.90 -0.17 -2.51
C ASP A 75 10.03 0.32 -1.07
N ILE A 76 10.14 -0.59 -0.09
CA ILE A 76 10.24 -0.21 1.33
C ILE A 76 11.43 0.72 1.64
N ALA A 77 12.46 0.75 0.78
CA ALA A 77 13.59 1.67 0.92
C ALA A 77 13.16 3.13 0.87
N HIS A 78 12.18 3.48 0.02
CA HIS A 78 11.69 4.86 -0.10
C HIS A 78 11.13 5.39 1.23
N LEU A 79 10.58 4.51 2.08
CA LEU A 79 10.02 4.88 3.38
C LEU A 79 11.04 5.60 4.29
N ILE A 80 12.35 5.36 4.14
CA ILE A 80 13.36 6.00 4.98
C ILE A 80 13.50 7.51 4.74
N THR A 81 13.00 8.00 3.60
CA THR A 81 13.07 9.40 3.19
C THR A 81 11.74 10.15 3.34
N ILE A 82 10.64 9.41 3.54
CA ILE A 82 9.31 9.99 3.67
C ILE A 82 9.21 10.74 4.99
N ARG A 83 8.92 12.04 4.88
CA ARG A 83 8.65 12.89 6.04
C ARG A 83 7.24 12.64 6.53
N VAL A 84 7.12 12.34 7.82
CA VAL A 84 5.83 12.15 8.49
C VAL A 84 5.35 13.51 8.98
N ASP A 85 4.14 13.89 8.59
CA ASP A 85 3.44 15.01 9.21
C ASP A 85 2.80 14.51 10.52
N GLU A 86 3.45 14.80 11.65
CA GLU A 86 2.96 14.38 12.96
C GLU A 86 1.58 14.96 13.29
N GLN A 87 1.31 16.20 12.84
CA GLN A 87 0.05 16.91 13.08
C GLN A 87 -1.10 16.27 12.30
N LEU A 88 -0.82 15.84 11.07
CA LEU A 88 -1.75 15.06 10.24
C LEU A 88 -2.15 13.75 10.91
N ILE A 89 -1.15 12.95 11.35
CA ILE A 89 -1.44 11.67 12.02
C ILE A 89 -2.19 11.89 13.34
N GLN A 90 -1.82 12.91 14.13
CA GLN A 90 -2.55 13.29 15.35
C GLN A 90 -4.01 13.63 15.06
N ALA A 91 -4.28 14.44 14.02
CA ALA A 91 -5.62 14.78 13.58
C ALA A 91 -6.39 13.52 13.16
N MET A 92 -5.80 12.62 12.37
CA MET A 92 -6.44 11.38 11.92
C MET A 92 -6.88 10.50 13.08
N VAL A 93 -6.09 10.36 14.15
CA VAL A 93 -6.50 9.55 15.32
C VAL A 93 -7.83 10.03 15.89
N ARG A 94 -8.15 11.33 15.83
CA ARG A 94 -9.41 11.88 16.35
C ARG A 94 -10.65 11.36 15.61
N PHE A 95 -10.49 11.03 14.33
CA PHE A 95 -11.54 10.51 13.47
C PHE A 95 -11.52 8.98 13.34
N TRP A 96 -10.56 8.31 13.98
CA TRP A 96 -10.54 6.85 14.00
C TRP A 96 -11.70 6.31 14.82
N ASP A 97 -12.40 5.32 14.27
CA ASP A 97 -13.50 4.61 14.88
C ASP A 97 -13.09 3.15 15.19
N PRO A 98 -12.77 2.83 16.45
CA PRO A 98 -12.37 1.49 16.82
C PRO A 98 -13.48 0.42 16.71
N ALA A 99 -14.75 0.81 16.60
CA ALA A 99 -15.82 -0.16 16.40
C ALA A 99 -15.87 -0.64 14.94
N TYR A 100 -15.51 0.21 14.00
CA TYR A 100 -15.55 -0.09 12.56
C TYR A 100 -14.18 -0.29 11.92
N GLN A 101 -13.10 0.03 12.63
CA GLN A 101 -11.72 -0.07 12.14
C GLN A 101 -11.50 0.81 10.89
N CYS A 102 -12.09 2.01 10.90
CA CYS A 102 -11.99 3.00 9.83
C CYS A 102 -11.91 4.43 10.37
N LEU A 103 -11.56 5.36 9.49
CA LEU A 103 -11.62 6.80 9.70
C LEU A 103 -12.99 7.29 9.22
N THR A 104 -13.66 8.05 10.07
CA THR A 104 -14.96 8.66 9.80
C THR A 104 -14.78 10.17 9.62
N PHE A 105 -14.64 10.62 8.38
CA PHE A 105 -14.45 12.03 8.02
C PHE A 105 -15.76 12.64 7.53
N ASN A 106 -16.42 13.45 8.37
CA ASN A 106 -17.72 14.02 8.03
C ASN A 106 -18.72 12.94 7.54
N GLN A 107 -19.08 12.97 6.25
CA GLN A 107 -20.01 12.03 5.62
C GLN A 107 -19.34 10.81 4.97
N GLU A 108 -18.02 10.69 5.11
CA GLU A 108 -17.18 9.76 4.36
C GLU A 108 -16.44 8.79 5.30
N ASP A 109 -16.36 7.52 4.90
CA ASP A 109 -15.60 6.50 5.62
C ASP A 109 -14.42 6.05 4.75
N MET A 110 -13.23 6.00 5.34
CA MET A 110 -12.00 5.59 4.66
C MET A 110 -11.10 4.78 5.59
N THR A 111 -10.28 3.90 5.04
CA THR A 111 -9.25 3.18 5.80
C THR A 111 -8.16 2.69 4.86
N PRO A 112 -6.90 2.60 5.29
CA PRO A 112 -5.88 1.93 4.49
C PRO A 112 -6.29 0.47 4.21
N THR A 113 -6.07 0.02 2.98
CA THR A 113 -6.44 -1.33 2.55
C THR A 113 -5.21 -2.19 2.25
N ILE A 114 -5.39 -3.51 2.24
CA ILE A 114 -4.32 -4.45 1.84
C ILE A 114 -3.88 -4.12 0.42
N GLU A 115 -4.84 -3.90 -0.48
CA GLU A 115 -4.63 -3.60 -1.88
C GLU A 115 -3.85 -2.29 -2.09
N GLU A 116 -4.13 -1.25 -1.31
CA GLU A 116 -3.38 0.01 -1.33
C GLU A 116 -1.94 -0.16 -0.85
N TYR A 117 -1.73 -0.85 0.26
CA TYR A 117 -0.39 -1.06 0.81
C TYR A 117 0.43 -2.03 -0.04
N ASP A 118 -0.17 -3.07 -0.64
CA ASP A 118 0.50 -3.94 -1.61
C ASP A 118 0.99 -3.12 -2.81
N ALA A 119 0.14 -2.23 -3.34
CA ALA A 119 0.49 -1.38 -4.47
C ALA A 119 1.54 -0.32 -4.12
N LEU A 120 1.55 0.23 -2.89
CA LEU A 120 2.59 1.16 -2.43
C LEU A 120 3.95 0.47 -2.25
N LEU A 121 3.96 -0.77 -1.76
CA LEU A 121 5.20 -1.47 -1.41
C LEU A 121 5.81 -2.26 -2.57
N CYS A 122 5.06 -2.58 -3.62
CA CYS A 122 5.56 -3.24 -4.84
C CYS A 122 6.44 -4.48 -4.57
N ILE A 123 5.98 -5.39 -3.70
CA ILE A 123 6.75 -6.60 -3.34
C ILE A 123 6.32 -7.77 -4.24
N ASP A 124 7.16 -8.16 -5.19
CA ASP A 124 6.81 -9.18 -6.20
C ASP A 124 6.78 -10.62 -5.66
N ASN A 125 7.62 -10.95 -4.68
CA ASN A 125 7.87 -12.34 -4.24
C ASN A 125 6.97 -12.80 -3.08
N VAL A 126 5.72 -12.34 -3.03
CA VAL A 126 4.75 -12.68 -1.96
C VAL A 126 3.60 -13.53 -2.50
N GLN A 127 3.12 -14.46 -1.70
CA GLN A 127 1.98 -15.31 -2.04
C GLN A 127 0.69 -14.69 -1.50
N PHE A 128 -0.27 -14.42 -2.39
CA PHE A 128 -1.58 -13.90 -2.00
C PHE A 128 -2.29 -14.86 -1.02
N GLY A 129 -2.80 -14.32 0.09
CA GLY A 129 -3.43 -15.10 1.16
C GLY A 129 -2.48 -15.76 2.15
N LYS A 130 -1.15 -15.76 1.91
CA LYS A 130 -0.16 -16.32 2.86
C LYS A 130 0.28 -15.25 3.85
N ILE A 131 -0.29 -15.29 5.04
CA ILE A 131 -0.03 -14.32 6.10
C ILE A 131 1.02 -14.80 7.11
N TYR A 132 1.59 -13.85 7.86
CA TYR A 132 2.38 -14.17 9.04
C TYR A 132 1.51 -14.78 10.14
N VAL A 133 1.99 -15.89 10.71
CA VAL A 133 1.39 -16.53 11.89
C VAL A 133 2.47 -16.70 12.94
N LYS A 134 2.23 -16.17 14.15
CA LYS A 134 3.16 -16.30 15.26
C LYS A 134 3.33 -17.76 15.66
N GLU A 135 4.59 -18.21 15.72
CA GLU A 135 4.89 -19.59 16.10
C GLU A 135 4.75 -19.83 17.61
N PRO A 136 4.29 -21.04 18.02
CA PRO A 136 4.19 -21.42 19.43
C PRO A 136 5.54 -21.63 20.11
N LYS A 137 6.57 -22.08 19.37
CA LYS A 137 7.92 -22.37 19.90
C LYS A 137 8.99 -21.87 18.93
N PRO A 138 9.14 -20.54 18.79
CA PRO A 138 10.12 -19.99 17.87
C PRO A 138 11.55 -20.29 18.37
N MET A 139 12.50 -20.38 17.46
CA MET A 139 13.93 -20.46 17.78
C MET A 139 14.34 -19.32 18.74
N THR A 140 15.30 -19.56 19.63
CA THR A 140 15.74 -18.51 20.57
C THR A 140 16.29 -17.29 19.83
N PHE A 141 16.06 -16.09 20.38
CA PHE A 141 16.47 -14.84 19.74
C PHE A 141 17.95 -14.82 19.39
N LYS A 142 18.79 -15.33 20.29
CA LYS A 142 20.24 -15.53 20.08
C LYS A 142 20.54 -16.32 18.81
N LYS A 143 19.96 -17.51 18.65
CA LYS A 143 20.23 -18.39 17.50
C LYS A 143 19.79 -17.74 16.18
N LYS A 144 18.70 -16.98 16.19
CA LYS A 144 18.26 -16.20 15.02
C LYS A 144 19.25 -15.11 14.65
N LEU A 145 19.73 -14.35 15.63
CA LEU A 145 20.73 -13.30 15.39
C LEU A 145 22.03 -13.90 14.84
N VAL A 146 22.53 -14.98 15.43
CA VAL A 146 23.70 -15.72 14.91
C VAL A 146 23.48 -16.10 13.46
N ARG A 147 22.34 -16.72 13.12
CA ARG A 147 22.01 -17.11 11.74
C ARG A 147 21.89 -15.94 10.76
N LEU A 148 21.32 -14.82 11.19
CA LEU A 148 21.11 -13.65 10.34
C LEU A 148 22.42 -12.88 10.10
N THR A 149 23.27 -12.80 11.11
CA THR A 149 24.47 -11.95 11.13
C THR A 149 25.78 -12.68 10.86
N ASP A 150 25.80 -14.02 10.95
CA ASP A 150 27.00 -14.88 11.01
C ASP A 150 27.99 -14.53 12.13
N MET A 151 27.50 -13.87 13.19
CA MET A 151 28.30 -13.57 14.37
C MET A 151 28.24 -14.71 15.39
N THR A 152 29.18 -14.72 16.35
CA THR A 152 29.25 -15.75 17.39
C THR A 152 28.09 -15.65 18.40
N ASP A 153 27.77 -16.76 19.07
CA ASP A 153 26.81 -16.77 20.19
C ASP A 153 27.17 -15.72 21.26
N ALA A 154 28.46 -15.59 21.59
CA ALA A 154 28.95 -14.61 22.56
C ALA A 154 28.70 -13.16 22.12
N TRP A 155 28.86 -12.87 20.81
CA TRP A 155 28.50 -11.56 20.27
C TRP A 155 26.99 -11.34 20.39
N ALA A 156 26.17 -12.31 19.99
CA ALA A 156 24.71 -12.17 20.03
C ALA A 156 24.20 -11.94 21.46
N GLU A 157 24.70 -12.69 22.45
CA GLU A 157 24.37 -12.48 23.87
C GLU A 157 24.73 -11.07 24.36
N LYS A 158 25.90 -10.57 23.96
CA LYS A 158 26.35 -9.23 24.32
C LYS A 158 25.44 -8.14 23.76
N GLN A 159 24.93 -8.31 22.53
CA GLN A 159 24.11 -7.30 21.86
C GLN A 159 22.63 -7.32 22.26
N ILE A 160 22.11 -8.47 22.71
CA ILE A 160 20.72 -8.55 23.19
C ILE A 160 20.58 -7.72 24.47
N LYS A 161 19.65 -6.77 24.46
CA LYS A 161 19.32 -5.89 25.60
C LYS A 161 17.84 -6.03 25.97
N LYS A 162 17.53 -5.70 27.22
CA LYS A 162 16.16 -5.51 27.70
C LYS A 162 15.91 -4.00 27.86
N LYS A 163 14.97 -3.45 27.10
CA LYS A 163 14.57 -2.03 27.16
C LYS A 163 13.06 -1.96 27.30
N ASN A 164 12.55 -1.22 28.28
CA ASN A 164 11.12 -1.15 28.60
C ASN A 164 10.48 -2.54 28.68
N GLU A 165 11.10 -3.43 29.46
CA GLU A 165 10.70 -4.83 29.66
C GLU A 165 10.76 -5.74 28.41
N THR A 166 11.14 -5.19 27.26
CA THR A 166 11.13 -5.90 25.99
C THR A 166 12.56 -6.27 25.56
N ILE A 167 12.71 -7.50 25.07
CA ILE A 167 13.98 -8.01 24.55
C ILE A 167 14.18 -7.52 23.12
N CYS A 168 15.31 -6.85 22.86
CA CYS A 168 15.61 -6.20 21.59
C CYS A 168 17.11 -6.15 21.30
N ILE A 169 17.47 -5.73 20.08
CA ILE A 169 18.84 -5.44 19.66
C ILE A 169 18.95 -3.97 19.23
N PRO A 170 19.96 -3.20 19.67
CA PRO A 170 20.16 -1.83 19.20
C PRO A 170 20.50 -1.77 17.72
N TRP A 171 19.93 -0.79 16.99
CA TRP A 171 20.23 -0.56 15.58
C TRP A 171 21.73 -0.33 15.34
N SER A 172 22.39 0.40 16.24
CA SER A 172 23.83 0.68 16.14
C SER A 172 24.68 -0.58 15.98
N CYS A 173 24.26 -1.70 16.57
CA CYS A 173 24.98 -2.98 16.46
C CYS A 173 24.82 -3.62 15.08
N LEU A 174 23.64 -3.50 14.47
CA LEU A 174 23.37 -4.01 13.13
C LEU A 174 23.94 -3.11 12.04
N ARG A 175 23.97 -1.79 12.29
CA ARG A 175 24.54 -0.80 11.38
C ARG A 175 25.99 -1.12 10.99
N GLU A 176 26.82 -1.47 11.97
CA GLU A 176 28.22 -1.84 11.70
C GLU A 176 28.34 -3.07 10.78
N LEU A 177 27.41 -4.02 10.89
CA LEU A 177 27.34 -5.17 10.01
C LEU A 177 26.84 -4.79 8.61
N VAL A 178 25.81 -3.94 8.52
CA VAL A 178 25.33 -3.45 7.22
C VAL A 178 26.43 -2.72 6.43
N LEU A 179 27.31 -2.00 7.13
CA LEU A 179 28.43 -1.30 6.49
C LEU A 179 29.56 -2.24 6.07
N ASN A 180 29.95 -3.18 6.93
CA ASN A 180 31.23 -3.88 6.81
C ASN A 180 31.13 -5.38 6.51
N HIS A 181 29.95 -5.98 6.48
CA HIS A 181 29.82 -7.43 6.27
C HIS A 181 30.30 -7.83 4.86
N PRO A 182 31.16 -8.86 4.71
CA PRO A 182 31.77 -9.20 3.41
C PRO A 182 30.75 -9.67 2.35
N ASP A 183 29.66 -10.29 2.79
CA ASP A 183 28.55 -10.71 1.93
C ASP A 183 27.53 -9.57 1.72
N THR A 184 27.42 -9.10 0.47
CA THR A 184 26.47 -8.06 0.03
C THR A 184 25.01 -8.44 0.31
N LEU A 185 24.61 -9.70 0.11
CA LEU A 185 23.23 -10.12 0.35
C LEU A 185 22.88 -10.04 1.84
N LYS A 186 23.83 -10.33 2.73
CA LYS A 186 23.63 -10.14 4.18
C LYS A 186 23.51 -8.67 4.55
N ARG A 187 24.30 -7.78 3.94
CA ARG A 187 24.16 -6.33 4.13
C ARG A 187 22.75 -5.86 3.74
N VAL A 188 22.29 -6.28 2.55
CA VAL A 188 20.94 -5.98 2.03
C VAL A 188 19.85 -6.51 2.99
N ASN A 189 19.94 -7.75 3.44
CA ASN A 189 18.98 -8.35 4.36
C ASN A 189 18.96 -7.64 5.73
N LEU A 190 20.11 -7.29 6.29
CA LEU A 190 20.20 -6.60 7.58
C LEU A 190 19.68 -5.16 7.48
N PHE A 191 19.88 -4.50 6.34
CA PHE A 191 19.29 -3.18 6.07
C PHE A 191 17.77 -3.25 5.94
N ALA A 192 17.23 -4.25 5.24
CA ALA A 192 15.79 -4.47 5.17
C ALA A 192 15.19 -4.75 6.55
N LEU A 193 15.85 -5.58 7.35
CA LEU A 193 15.47 -5.84 8.74
C LEU A 193 15.43 -4.53 9.58
N ALA A 194 16.36 -3.61 9.34
CA ALA A 194 16.37 -2.29 9.96
C ALA A 194 15.14 -1.47 9.57
N ILE A 195 14.77 -1.42 8.30
CA ILE A 195 13.56 -0.72 7.83
C ILE A 195 12.32 -1.34 8.49
N TYR A 196 12.22 -2.68 8.51
CA TYR A 196 11.11 -3.35 9.19
C TYR A 196 11.02 -2.99 10.67
N GLY A 197 12.14 -2.93 11.40
CA GLY A 197 12.12 -2.67 12.84
C GLY A 197 12.09 -1.19 13.25
N LEU A 198 12.58 -0.29 12.40
CA LEU A 198 12.72 1.14 12.73
C LEU A 198 11.69 2.03 12.05
N VAL A 199 11.06 1.56 10.97
CA VAL A 199 10.11 2.34 10.17
C VAL A 199 8.75 1.65 10.14
N ILE A 200 8.70 0.36 9.84
CA ILE A 200 7.43 -0.36 9.65
C ILE A 200 6.80 -0.80 10.99
N PHE A 201 7.63 -1.32 11.91
CA PHE A 201 7.22 -1.78 13.25
C PHE A 201 7.99 -1.07 14.37
N PRO A 202 7.96 0.28 14.45
CA PRO A 202 8.85 1.07 15.30
C PRO A 202 8.43 1.09 16.78
N LYS A 203 8.35 -0.07 17.45
CA LYS A 203 7.83 -0.16 18.82
C LYS A 203 8.82 0.33 19.91
N ILE A 204 10.13 0.22 19.69
CA ILE A 204 11.14 0.79 20.59
C ILE A 204 12.14 1.61 19.79
N LEU A 205 12.20 2.91 20.06
CA LEU A 205 13.10 3.80 19.32
C LEU A 205 14.57 3.36 19.47
N GLY A 206 15.24 3.25 18.32
CA GLY A 206 16.63 2.85 18.10
C GLY A 206 16.88 1.35 18.21
N HIS A 207 15.84 0.52 18.37
CA HIS A 207 15.98 -0.90 18.69
C HIS A 207 15.03 -1.75 17.87
N LEU A 208 15.45 -2.97 17.55
CA LEU A 208 14.64 -3.97 16.86
C LEU A 208 14.21 -5.05 17.85
N GLU A 209 12.92 -5.31 17.94
CA GLU A 209 12.38 -6.36 18.80
C GLU A 209 12.53 -7.76 18.21
N VAL A 210 12.57 -8.76 19.09
CA VAL A 210 12.56 -10.17 18.68
C VAL A 210 11.40 -10.50 17.74
N ALA A 211 10.21 -9.92 17.95
CA ALA A 211 9.04 -10.18 17.10
C ALA A 211 9.24 -9.73 15.65
N VAL A 212 9.99 -8.63 15.43
CA VAL A 212 10.34 -8.16 14.08
C VAL A 212 11.30 -9.12 13.41
N VAL A 213 12.29 -9.64 14.15
CA VAL A 213 13.24 -10.63 13.64
C VAL A 213 12.51 -11.94 13.29
N ASP A 214 11.60 -12.38 14.14
CA ASP A 214 10.76 -13.58 13.92
C ASP A 214 9.91 -13.44 12.66
N PHE A 215 9.33 -12.27 12.44
CA PHE A 215 8.59 -11.94 11.24
C PHE A 215 9.49 -11.87 10.00
N PHE A 216 10.65 -11.22 10.10
CA PHE A 216 11.55 -11.04 8.97
C PHE A 216 12.07 -12.38 8.41
N GLU A 217 12.36 -13.35 9.27
CA GLU A 217 12.76 -14.70 8.83
C GLU A 217 11.67 -15.41 8.02
N ARG A 218 10.41 -15.04 8.23
CA ARG A 218 9.24 -15.61 7.55
C ARG A 218 9.02 -15.02 6.16
N LEU A 219 9.51 -13.82 5.89
CA LEU A 219 9.40 -13.20 4.56
C LEU A 219 10.06 -14.05 3.48
N LYS A 220 11.16 -14.75 3.81
CA LYS A 220 11.83 -15.71 2.90
C LYS A 220 10.96 -16.89 2.46
N GLN A 221 9.81 -17.10 3.11
CA GLN A 221 8.86 -18.18 2.81
C GLN A 221 7.69 -17.69 1.92
N GLY A 222 7.80 -16.50 1.34
CA GLY A 222 6.78 -15.89 0.47
C GLY A 222 5.58 -15.33 1.24
N ILE A 223 5.75 -15.02 2.53
CA ILE A 223 4.69 -14.39 3.33
C ILE A 223 4.49 -12.94 2.88
N ASN A 224 3.24 -12.55 2.63
CA ASN A 224 2.89 -11.16 2.38
C ASN A 224 2.99 -10.37 3.70
N PRO A 225 3.87 -9.34 3.79
CA PRO A 225 3.99 -8.51 4.99
C PRO A 225 2.80 -7.58 5.22
N VAL A 226 2.07 -7.20 4.17
CA VAL A 226 1.05 -6.13 4.21
C VAL A 226 -0.07 -6.39 5.21
N PRO A 227 -0.69 -7.59 5.29
CA PRO A 227 -1.70 -7.87 6.32
C PRO A 227 -1.20 -7.63 7.76
N THR A 228 0.09 -7.89 8.03
CA THR A 228 0.71 -7.65 9.34
C THR A 228 1.00 -6.17 9.58
N ILE A 229 1.45 -5.45 8.55
CA ILE A 229 1.64 -3.99 8.60
C ILE A 229 0.30 -3.28 8.89
N LEU A 230 -0.76 -3.71 8.19
CA LEU A 230 -2.09 -3.15 8.35
C LEU A 230 -2.66 -3.47 9.73
N ALA A 231 -2.46 -4.70 10.22
CA ALA A 231 -2.86 -5.09 11.58
C ALA A 231 -2.25 -4.15 12.64
N GLU A 232 -0.94 -3.87 12.55
CA GLU A 232 -0.28 -3.00 13.53
C GLU A 232 -0.65 -1.53 13.37
N THR A 233 -0.96 -1.09 12.15
CA THR A 233 -1.54 0.25 11.91
C THR A 233 -2.87 0.40 12.65
N PHE A 234 -3.80 -0.54 12.45
CA PHE A 234 -5.14 -0.48 13.05
C PHE A 234 -5.11 -0.63 14.57
N ARG A 235 -4.31 -1.57 15.09
CA ARG A 235 -4.11 -1.75 16.54
C ARG A 235 -3.50 -0.51 17.19
N SER A 236 -2.55 0.12 16.50
CA SER A 236 -1.96 1.36 17.00
C SER A 236 -2.98 2.51 17.03
N LEU A 237 -3.80 2.65 15.99
CA LEU A 237 -4.90 3.63 15.96
C LEU A 237 -5.94 3.34 17.04
N ASN A 238 -6.35 2.08 17.23
CA ASN A 238 -7.24 1.65 18.31
C ASN A 238 -6.68 2.03 19.68
N SER A 239 -5.42 1.70 19.96
CA SER A 239 -4.78 2.01 21.24
C SER A 239 -4.72 3.51 21.48
N CYS A 240 -4.26 4.29 20.50
CA CYS A 240 -4.18 5.75 20.60
C CYS A 240 -5.55 6.39 20.82
N ARG A 241 -6.57 5.93 20.08
CA ARG A 241 -7.93 6.47 20.16
C ARG A 241 -8.64 6.10 21.45
N LYS A 242 -8.61 4.82 21.86
CA LYS A 242 -9.25 4.33 23.08
C LYS A 242 -8.61 4.92 24.34
N MET A 243 -7.29 5.06 24.36
CA MET A 243 -6.58 5.61 25.54
C MET A 243 -6.53 7.13 25.58
N GLY A 244 -6.73 7.81 24.44
CA GLY A 244 -6.56 9.26 24.30
C GLY A 244 -5.11 9.73 24.47
N LYS A 245 -4.16 8.81 24.60
CA LYS A 245 -2.74 9.06 24.81
C LYS A 245 -1.91 7.87 24.33
N GLY A 246 -0.60 8.04 24.31
CA GLY A 246 0.34 7.00 23.93
C GLY A 246 1.09 7.36 22.67
N ARG A 247 1.83 6.39 22.12
CA ARG A 247 2.61 6.58 20.90
C ARG A 247 2.06 5.71 19.78
N PHE A 248 1.94 6.28 18.58
CA PHE A 248 1.66 5.51 17.39
C PHE A 248 2.86 4.60 17.06
N ILE A 249 2.62 3.29 16.96
CA ILE A 249 3.64 2.25 16.74
C ILE A 249 3.50 1.48 15.42
N GLY A 250 2.59 1.91 14.54
CA GLY A 250 2.51 1.43 13.15
C GLY A 250 3.49 2.15 12.22
N CYS A 251 3.42 1.85 10.92
CA CYS A 251 4.21 2.53 9.90
C CYS A 251 3.59 3.91 9.57
N ALA A 252 4.11 4.96 10.19
CA ALA A 252 3.55 6.30 10.03
C ALA A 252 3.76 6.85 8.61
N GLN A 253 4.86 6.46 7.96
CA GLN A 253 5.19 6.84 6.58
C GLN A 253 4.14 6.33 5.60
N LEU A 254 3.75 5.04 5.70
CA LEU A 254 2.71 4.49 4.85
C LEU A 254 1.35 5.15 5.08
N LEU A 255 0.97 5.35 6.36
CA LEU A 255 -0.28 6.02 6.70
C LEU A 255 -0.34 7.45 6.16
N ASN A 256 0.79 8.17 6.23
CA ASN A 256 0.95 9.53 5.72
C ASN A 256 0.85 9.60 4.19
N VAL A 257 1.52 8.70 3.47
CA VAL A 257 1.39 8.62 2.01
C VAL A 257 -0.03 8.28 1.61
N TRP A 258 -0.63 7.28 2.26
CA TRP A 258 -1.99 6.83 1.96
C TRP A 258 -2.99 7.98 2.06
N ILE A 259 -3.04 8.67 3.20
CA ILE A 259 -4.07 9.71 3.39
C ILE A 259 -3.89 10.88 2.41
N LEU A 260 -2.64 11.30 2.16
CA LEU A 260 -2.36 12.39 1.24
C LEU A 260 -2.65 12.01 -0.23
N SER A 261 -2.51 10.73 -0.57
CA SER A 261 -2.86 10.23 -1.90
C SER A 261 -4.33 10.37 -2.26
N HIS A 262 -5.21 10.34 -1.25
CA HIS A 262 -6.65 10.50 -1.44
C HIS A 262 -7.12 11.94 -1.46
N PHE A 263 -6.32 12.92 -1.00
CA PHE A 263 -6.72 14.33 -0.98
C PHE A 263 -6.06 15.18 -2.05
N TRP A 264 -5.02 14.66 -2.71
CA TRP A 264 -4.33 15.38 -3.75
C TRP A 264 -4.85 14.97 -5.13
N LYS A 265 -5.64 15.85 -5.76
CA LYS A 265 -6.09 15.67 -7.16
C LYS A 265 -4.87 15.57 -8.07
N VAL A 266 -4.50 14.34 -8.43
CA VAL A 266 -3.50 14.08 -9.44
C VAL A 266 -4.07 14.58 -10.78
N GLU A 267 -3.44 15.58 -11.39
CA GLU A 267 -3.63 15.83 -12.82
C GLU A 267 -3.48 14.48 -13.52
N ARG A 268 -4.54 14.05 -14.19
CA ARG A 268 -4.66 12.70 -14.76
C ARG A 268 -3.66 12.53 -15.91
N THR A 269 -2.37 12.36 -15.61
CA THR A 269 -1.38 11.89 -16.59
C THR A 269 -1.63 10.41 -16.82
N PRO A 270 -2.21 9.98 -17.96
CA PRO A 270 -2.96 8.72 -17.99
C PRO A 270 -2.13 7.44 -18.13
N PHE A 271 -0.83 7.50 -18.45
CA PHE A 271 -0.20 6.37 -19.15
C PHE A 271 0.96 5.64 -18.44
N HIS A 272 1.48 6.13 -17.31
CA HIS A 272 2.63 5.48 -16.64
C HIS A 272 2.32 4.77 -15.31
N MET A 273 1.15 4.96 -14.70
CA MET A 273 0.87 4.54 -13.31
C MET A 273 0.66 3.03 -13.08
N PHE A 274 0.65 2.22 -14.14
CA PHE A 274 0.46 0.76 -14.03
C PHE A 274 1.64 -0.05 -14.56
N SER A 275 2.78 0.60 -14.79
CA SER A 275 4.02 -0.08 -15.15
C SER A 275 4.64 -0.71 -13.91
N LYS A 276 5.27 -1.89 -14.04
CA LYS A 276 6.13 -2.45 -12.99
C LYS A 276 7.33 -1.55 -12.63
N ILE A 277 7.62 -0.58 -13.49
CA ILE A 277 8.71 0.39 -13.33
C ILE A 277 8.21 1.63 -12.55
N PHE A 278 6.90 1.78 -12.33
CA PHE A 278 6.34 2.91 -11.59
C PHE A 278 6.30 2.60 -10.09
N SER A 279 7.04 3.37 -9.30
CA SER A 279 6.99 3.34 -7.84
C SER A 279 6.07 4.45 -7.31
N PRO A 280 4.94 4.12 -6.64
CA PRO A 280 4.09 5.13 -6.02
C PRO A 280 4.80 5.92 -4.90
N LEU A 281 5.69 5.27 -4.15
CA LEU A 281 6.45 5.92 -3.09
C LEU A 281 7.49 6.88 -3.66
N GLU A 282 8.16 6.52 -4.76
CA GLU A 282 9.04 7.44 -5.47
C GLU A 282 8.26 8.64 -6.06
N ALA A 283 7.11 8.38 -6.67
CA ALA A 283 6.24 9.43 -7.20
C ALA A 283 5.74 10.39 -6.11
N TYR A 284 5.50 9.88 -4.90
CA TYR A 284 5.17 10.70 -3.72
C TYR A 284 6.35 11.61 -3.32
N LEU A 285 7.57 11.09 -3.33
CA LEU A 285 8.78 11.84 -2.94
C LEU A 285 9.15 12.96 -3.92
N ASN A 286 8.81 12.78 -5.20
CA ASN A 286 9.06 13.77 -6.25
C ASN A 286 8.08 14.95 -6.25
N ARG A 287 7.17 15.02 -5.27
CA ARG A 287 6.15 16.06 -5.14
C ARG A 287 6.38 16.93 -3.92
N GLU A 288 5.91 18.17 -4.02
CA GLU A 288 5.81 19.07 -2.87
C GLU A 288 4.48 18.83 -2.15
N TRP A 289 4.58 18.69 -0.83
CA TRP A 289 3.45 18.53 0.08
C TRP A 289 3.33 19.75 0.99
N PRO A 290 2.12 20.10 1.46
CA PRO A 290 1.95 21.14 2.47
C PRO A 290 2.88 20.90 3.65
N LYS A 291 3.58 21.96 4.08
CA LYS A 291 4.50 21.92 5.22
C LYS A 291 3.89 22.70 6.37
N GLU A 292 4.18 22.26 7.59
CA GLU A 292 3.86 22.99 8.83
C GLU A 292 2.35 23.25 9.02
N VAL A 293 1.51 22.35 8.51
CA VAL A 293 0.06 22.40 8.72
C VAL A 293 -0.26 21.97 10.16
N THR A 294 -0.99 22.81 10.89
CA THR A 294 -1.36 22.54 12.30
C THR A 294 -2.38 21.41 12.40
N GLU A 295 -2.42 20.69 13.53
CA GLU A 295 -3.44 19.68 13.81
C GLU A 295 -4.86 20.26 13.69
N GLN A 296 -5.11 21.48 14.21
CA GLN A 296 -6.44 22.09 14.14
C GLN A 296 -6.88 22.36 12.69
N HIS A 297 -5.95 22.71 11.81
CA HIS A 297 -6.26 22.87 10.39
C HIS A 297 -6.65 21.54 9.76
N TRP A 298 -5.88 20.47 9.99
CA TRP A 298 -6.23 19.13 9.50
C TRP A 298 -7.58 18.63 10.06
N VAL A 299 -7.85 18.89 11.33
CA VAL A 299 -9.15 18.58 11.95
C VAL A 299 -10.28 19.33 11.26
N SER A 300 -10.08 20.61 10.94
CA SER A 300 -11.06 21.40 10.20
C SER A 300 -11.30 20.85 8.79
N VAL A 301 -10.25 20.44 8.09
CA VAL A 301 -10.35 19.78 6.77
C VAL A 301 -11.18 18.50 6.90
N PHE A 302 -10.86 17.61 7.84
CA PHE A 302 -11.56 16.34 8.03
C PHE A 302 -13.01 16.48 8.50
N GLN A 303 -13.33 17.54 9.25
CA GLN A 303 -14.71 17.86 9.66
C GLN A 303 -15.59 18.32 8.50
N ASN A 304 -15.01 18.95 7.49
CA ASN A 304 -15.75 19.53 6.37
C ASN A 304 -15.56 18.77 5.06
N LEU A 305 -14.85 17.64 5.09
CA LEU A 305 -14.52 16.84 3.93
C LEU A 305 -15.80 16.35 3.22
N ARG A 306 -15.85 16.47 1.90
CA ARG A 306 -16.96 15.97 1.06
C ARG A 306 -16.44 14.97 0.04
N ALA A 307 -17.32 14.11 -0.48
CA ALA A 307 -16.99 13.15 -1.54
C ALA A 307 -16.21 13.75 -2.73
N GLU A 308 -16.53 14.97 -3.16
CA GLU A 308 -15.88 15.66 -4.29
C GLU A 308 -14.44 16.12 -4.00
N ASP A 309 -14.07 16.16 -2.72
CA ASP A 309 -12.72 16.50 -2.25
C ASP A 309 -11.81 15.25 -2.21
N ILE A 310 -12.39 14.05 -2.38
CA ILE A 310 -11.69 12.77 -2.26
C ILE A 310 -11.37 12.19 -3.66
N THR A 311 -10.09 11.92 -3.88
CA THR A 311 -9.63 11.01 -4.93
C THR A 311 -9.86 9.59 -4.44
N TRP A 312 -11.06 9.07 -4.67
CA TRP A 312 -11.49 7.78 -4.14
C TRP A 312 -10.55 6.64 -4.50
N ARG A 313 -10.27 6.49 -5.80
CA ARG A 313 -9.34 5.47 -6.26
C ARG A 313 -7.94 6.05 -6.32
N ALA A 314 -7.05 5.51 -5.48
CA ALA A 314 -5.63 5.85 -5.56
C ALA A 314 -5.11 5.52 -6.98
N PRO A 315 -4.37 6.46 -7.63
CA PRO A 315 -4.08 6.35 -9.06
C PRO A 315 -3.28 5.13 -9.51
N TRP A 316 -2.53 4.51 -8.60
CA TRP A 316 -1.67 3.35 -8.85
C TRP A 316 -2.38 1.99 -8.70
N ILE A 317 -3.66 1.96 -8.32
CA ILE A 317 -4.35 0.70 -8.04
C ILE A 317 -5.22 0.31 -9.23
N ARG A 318 -5.12 -0.95 -9.65
CA ARG A 318 -6.05 -1.59 -10.60
C ARG A 318 -6.68 -2.83 -9.97
N PRO A 319 -7.59 -2.66 -9.01
CA PRO A 319 -8.20 -3.78 -8.33
C PRO A 319 -9.41 -4.23 -9.17
N SER A 320 -9.40 -5.50 -9.57
CA SER A 320 -10.57 -6.18 -10.16
C SER A 320 -11.29 -7.07 -9.16
N ILE A 321 -10.62 -7.38 -8.05
CA ILE A 321 -11.09 -8.26 -6.98
C ILE A 321 -10.79 -7.62 -5.62
N LEU A 322 -11.65 -7.88 -4.64
CA LEU A 322 -11.53 -7.40 -3.27
C LEU A 322 -11.61 -8.57 -2.29
N LEU A 323 -10.61 -8.77 -1.44
CA LEU A 323 -10.70 -9.72 -0.34
C LEU A 323 -11.66 -9.18 0.71
N TYR A 324 -12.80 -9.84 0.95
CA TYR A 324 -13.79 -9.32 1.88
C TYR A 324 -14.06 -10.19 3.10
N LYS A 325 -13.69 -11.46 3.06
CA LYS A 325 -14.04 -12.42 4.10
C LYS A 325 -13.05 -13.59 4.16
N CYS A 326 -12.80 -14.13 5.36
CA CYS A 326 -11.99 -15.34 5.56
C CYS A 326 -12.70 -16.40 6.41
N GLY A 327 -12.71 -17.65 5.94
CA GLY A 327 -13.29 -18.78 6.63
C GLY A 327 -14.76 -18.57 6.99
N SER A 328 -15.08 -18.69 8.28
CA SER A 328 -16.43 -18.47 8.81
C SER A 328 -16.64 -17.07 9.40
N GLN A 329 -15.62 -16.21 9.42
CA GLN A 329 -15.76 -14.85 9.94
C GLN A 329 -16.30 -13.96 8.84
N ASP A 330 -17.23 -13.04 9.14
CA ASP A 330 -17.87 -12.15 8.14
C ASP A 330 -16.99 -10.95 7.73
N TRP A 331 -15.72 -10.99 8.12
CA TRP A 331 -14.68 -10.00 7.85
C TRP A 331 -13.32 -10.69 7.70
N VAL A 332 -12.28 -9.90 7.45
CA VAL A 332 -10.90 -10.38 7.32
C VAL A 332 -10.16 -10.22 8.66
N PRO A 333 -9.77 -11.30 9.36
CA PRO A 333 -8.98 -11.19 10.59
C PRO A 333 -7.49 -10.98 10.28
N LEU A 334 -6.90 -9.87 10.70
CA LEU A 334 -5.48 -9.59 10.51
C LEU A 334 -4.64 -10.05 11.72
N LEU A 335 -3.44 -10.58 11.47
CA LEU A 335 -2.44 -10.89 12.49
C LEU A 335 -1.23 -9.94 12.37
N GLY A 336 -1.01 -9.19 13.44
CA GLY A 336 0.17 -8.37 13.67
C GLY A 336 1.30 -9.13 14.38
N LEU A 337 2.31 -8.40 14.82
CA LEU A 337 3.42 -8.89 15.65
C LEU A 337 3.04 -9.01 17.13
N TRP A 338 2.13 -8.16 17.60
CA TRP A 338 1.76 -8.05 19.02
C TRP A 338 0.27 -8.32 19.28
N GLY A 339 -0.50 -8.69 18.27
CA GLY A 339 -1.90 -9.09 18.41
C GLY A 339 -2.61 -9.28 17.07
N GLY A 340 -3.93 -9.35 17.09
CA GLY A 340 -4.75 -9.34 15.87
C GLY A 340 -5.93 -8.38 15.98
N VAL A 341 -6.57 -8.09 14.85
CA VAL A 341 -7.66 -7.13 14.68
C VAL A 341 -8.49 -7.49 13.45
N GLY A 342 -9.79 -7.20 13.46
CA GLY A 342 -10.64 -7.38 12.27
C GLY A 342 -10.47 -6.25 11.26
N TYR A 343 -10.71 -6.54 9.99
CA TYR A 343 -10.65 -5.63 8.86
C TYR A 343 -11.87 -5.88 7.97
N VAL A 344 -12.66 -4.83 7.69
CA VAL A 344 -13.86 -4.90 6.85
C VAL A 344 -13.67 -4.01 5.62
N PRO A 345 -13.04 -4.52 4.55
CA PRO A 345 -12.89 -3.78 3.30
C PRO A 345 -14.21 -3.39 2.64
N LEU A 346 -15.31 -4.10 2.93
CA LEU A 346 -16.64 -3.73 2.43
C LEU A 346 -17.12 -2.37 2.98
N LEU A 347 -16.51 -1.81 4.03
CA LEU A 347 -16.81 -0.46 4.52
C LEU A 347 -16.33 0.65 3.56
N VAL A 348 -15.37 0.35 2.69
CA VAL A 348 -14.63 1.36 1.92
C VAL A 348 -14.56 1.02 0.43
N GLN A 349 -15.62 0.44 -0.12
CA GLN A 349 -15.69 0.03 -1.53
C GLN A 349 -15.50 1.19 -2.52
N ARG A 350 -15.82 2.41 -2.09
CA ARG A 350 -15.60 3.62 -2.88
C ARG A 350 -14.13 3.84 -3.19
N GLN A 351 -13.21 3.45 -2.29
CA GLN A 351 -11.76 3.50 -2.54
C GLN A 351 -11.34 2.67 -3.76
N PHE A 352 -12.21 1.79 -4.23
CA PHE A 352 -12.03 0.93 -5.40
C PHE A 352 -12.89 1.34 -6.61
N SER A 353 -13.54 2.52 -6.57
CA SER A 353 -14.56 2.95 -7.54
C SER A 353 -15.73 1.96 -7.65
N SER A 354 -16.07 1.27 -6.55
CA SER A 354 -17.22 0.38 -6.47
C SER A 354 -18.35 1.05 -5.69
N ARG A 355 -19.59 0.69 -6.01
CA ARG A 355 -20.78 1.19 -5.33
C ARG A 355 -20.78 0.74 -3.88
N GLN A 356 -20.97 1.67 -2.95
CA GLN A 356 -21.01 1.37 -1.52
C GLN A 356 -22.37 0.81 -1.11
N PHE A 357 -22.35 -0.31 -0.40
CA PHE A 357 -23.54 -0.92 0.22
C PHE A 357 -23.27 -1.24 1.69
N ILE A 358 -24.31 -1.67 2.41
CA ILE A 358 -24.22 -2.00 3.85
C ILE A 358 -23.26 -3.17 4.07
N PRO A 359 -22.14 -2.97 4.79
CA PRO A 359 -21.19 -4.04 5.10
C PRO A 359 -21.66 -4.89 6.29
N ALA A 360 -21.28 -6.16 6.32
CA ALA A 360 -21.40 -7.01 7.50
C ALA A 360 -20.36 -6.62 8.55
N THR A 361 -20.81 -6.20 9.73
CA THR A 361 -19.95 -5.61 10.79
C THR A 361 -20.21 -6.15 12.19
N GLY A 362 -21.28 -6.93 12.40
CA GLY A 362 -21.63 -7.48 13.71
C GLY A 362 -20.50 -8.28 14.35
N GLY A 363 -20.01 -7.86 15.52
CA GLY A 363 -18.91 -8.52 16.23
C GLY A 363 -17.50 -7.97 15.93
N LEU A 364 -17.37 -7.00 15.02
CA LEU A 364 -16.08 -6.42 14.65
C LEU A 364 -15.41 -5.67 15.81
N ALA A 365 -16.17 -4.93 16.62
CA ALA A 365 -15.64 -4.18 17.78
C ALA A 365 -14.91 -5.08 18.80
N GLN A 366 -15.25 -6.38 18.86
CA GLN A 366 -14.65 -7.37 19.77
C GLN A 366 -13.59 -8.25 19.08
N SER A 367 -13.25 -7.95 17.82
CA SER A 367 -12.28 -8.72 17.04
C SER A 367 -10.85 -8.57 17.53
N GLU A 368 -10.49 -7.41 18.10
CA GLU A 368 -9.13 -7.09 18.54
C GLU A 368 -8.68 -7.93 19.75
N PHE A 369 -7.43 -8.40 19.73
CA PHE A 369 -6.83 -9.13 20.85
C PHE A 369 -5.31 -8.98 20.90
N ALA A 370 -4.70 -8.93 22.08
CA ALA A 370 -3.24 -8.90 22.21
C ALA A 370 -2.64 -10.32 22.25
N PHE A 371 -1.36 -10.45 21.89
CA PHE A 371 -0.57 -11.69 22.10
C PHE A 371 -0.08 -11.82 23.55
N THR A 372 -0.97 -11.50 24.48
CA THR A 372 -0.79 -11.54 25.92
C THR A 372 -2.11 -11.98 26.54
N GLY A 373 -2.07 -12.71 27.65
CA GLY A 373 -3.25 -13.22 28.34
C GLY A 373 -3.60 -14.67 27.99
N GLU A 374 -4.70 -15.17 28.53
CA GLU A 374 -5.13 -16.55 28.31
C GLU A 374 -5.83 -16.71 26.95
N GLY A 375 -5.65 -17.84 26.27
CA GLY A 375 -6.39 -18.17 25.05
C GLY A 375 -5.96 -17.46 23.76
N TYR A 376 -5.03 -16.49 23.78
CA TYR A 376 -4.61 -15.78 22.55
C TYR A 376 -4.06 -16.73 21.47
N MET A 377 -3.32 -17.78 21.86
CA MET A 377 -2.80 -18.78 20.92
C MET A 377 -3.92 -19.56 20.22
N LYS A 378 -5.08 -19.72 20.87
CA LYS A 378 -6.27 -20.29 20.21
C LYS A 378 -6.76 -19.32 19.13
N ARG A 379 -6.90 -18.02 19.44
CA ARG A 379 -7.30 -16.99 18.45
C ARG A 379 -6.31 -16.88 17.28
N VAL A 380 -5.00 -17.00 17.52
CA VAL A 380 -3.98 -17.06 16.47
C VAL A 380 -4.20 -18.25 15.55
N ARG A 381 -4.39 -19.46 16.10
CA ARG A 381 -4.66 -20.68 15.33
C ARG A 381 -5.97 -20.60 14.56
N ASP A 382 -7.03 -20.10 15.18
CA ASP A 382 -8.34 -19.95 14.57
C ASP A 382 -8.26 -18.95 13.39
N THR A 383 -7.53 -17.85 13.58
CA THR A 383 -7.27 -16.87 12.50
C THR A 383 -6.49 -17.50 11.36
N ALA A 384 -5.38 -18.19 11.65
CA ALA A 384 -4.58 -18.88 10.64
C ALA A 384 -5.41 -19.93 9.87
N LYS A 385 -6.35 -20.61 10.56
CA LYS A 385 -7.28 -21.55 9.92
C LYS A 385 -8.28 -20.83 9.01
N SER A 386 -8.80 -19.66 9.40
CA SER A 386 -9.69 -18.87 8.55
C SER A 386 -9.03 -18.45 7.24
N TRP A 387 -7.74 -18.10 7.26
CA TRP A 387 -6.99 -17.72 6.05
C TRP A 387 -6.76 -18.86 5.05
N LYS A 388 -7.01 -20.12 5.43
CA LYS A 388 -7.00 -21.25 4.48
C LYS A 388 -8.15 -21.19 3.48
N LYS A 389 -9.18 -20.39 3.75
CA LYS A 389 -10.33 -20.19 2.85
C LYS A 389 -10.63 -18.69 2.74
N ILE A 390 -10.29 -18.10 1.61
CA ILE A 390 -10.52 -16.67 1.36
C ILE A 390 -11.65 -16.47 0.37
N HIS A 391 -12.46 -15.43 0.61
CA HIS A 391 -13.58 -15.04 -0.22
C HIS A 391 -13.30 -13.67 -0.84
N LEU A 392 -13.40 -13.63 -2.16
CA LEU A 392 -13.07 -12.51 -3.02
C LEU A 392 -14.36 -12.04 -3.69
N MET A 393 -14.50 -10.73 -3.86
CA MET A 393 -15.60 -10.12 -4.57
C MET A 393 -15.09 -9.52 -5.87
N GLU A 394 -15.72 -9.82 -7.00
CA GLU A 394 -15.50 -9.08 -8.24
C GLU A 394 -15.95 -7.63 -8.06
N LEU A 395 -15.06 -6.67 -8.31
CA LEU A 395 -15.40 -5.26 -8.18
C LEU A 395 -16.25 -4.82 -9.37
N ALA A 396 -17.41 -4.24 -9.08
CA ALA A 396 -18.26 -3.64 -10.09
C ALA A 396 -17.94 -2.14 -10.15
N LEU A 397 -17.22 -1.73 -11.20
CA LEU A 397 -16.78 -0.34 -11.37
C LEU A 397 -17.99 0.52 -11.72
N TYR A 398 -18.44 1.33 -10.76
CA TYR A 398 -19.52 2.30 -10.93
C TYR A 398 -18.95 3.72 -10.80
N ALA A 399 -19.67 4.71 -11.35
CA ALA A 399 -19.48 6.08 -10.89
C ALA A 399 -19.72 6.10 -9.37
N ASP A 400 -18.89 6.83 -8.64
CA ASP A 400 -18.92 6.95 -7.18
C ASP A 400 -20.36 7.10 -6.64
N THR A 401 -20.95 6.00 -6.16
CA THR A 401 -22.37 5.92 -5.83
C THR A 401 -22.62 5.12 -4.55
N LEU A 402 -23.70 5.48 -3.86
CA LEU A 402 -24.15 4.86 -2.63
C LEU A 402 -25.46 4.09 -2.88
N THR A 403 -25.77 3.09 -2.06
CA THR A 403 -27.15 2.59 -1.96
C THR A 403 -27.92 3.45 -0.96
N GLN A 404 -29.22 3.67 -1.20
CA GLN A 404 -30.07 4.45 -0.28
C GLN A 404 -30.04 3.85 1.15
N ASP A 405 -30.05 2.53 1.24
CA ASP A 405 -29.97 1.82 2.52
C ASP A 405 -28.65 2.08 3.26
N TYR A 406 -27.54 2.22 2.53
CA TYR A 406 -26.24 2.53 3.14
C TYR A 406 -26.24 3.94 3.75
N ASP A 407 -26.80 4.93 3.05
CA ASP A 407 -26.90 6.31 3.58
C ASP A 407 -27.70 6.36 4.87
N LEU A 408 -28.81 5.62 4.93
CA LEU A 408 -29.65 5.51 6.12
C LEU A 408 -28.91 4.80 7.26
N TRP A 409 -28.28 3.65 6.97
CA TRP A 409 -27.51 2.88 7.94
C TRP A 409 -26.37 3.70 8.54
N ARG A 410 -25.62 4.43 7.71
CA ARG A 410 -24.51 5.27 8.15
C ARG A 410 -25.00 6.45 9.01
N LYS A 411 -26.09 7.12 8.63
CA LYS A 411 -26.67 8.20 9.44
C LYS A 411 -27.05 7.71 10.83
N GLN A 412 -27.72 6.56 10.91
CA GLN A 412 -28.07 5.93 12.19
C GLN A 412 -26.82 5.64 13.04
N ARG A 413 -25.75 5.10 12.44
CA ARG A 413 -24.47 4.87 13.11
C ARG A 413 -23.88 6.15 13.71
N ILE A 414 -23.85 7.24 12.95
CA ILE A 414 -23.30 8.53 13.39
C ILE A 414 -24.17 9.17 14.46
N ASP A 415 -25.49 9.13 14.32
CA ASP A 415 -26.44 9.68 15.30
C ASP A 415 -26.28 8.96 16.66
N VAL A 416 -26.15 7.63 16.65
CA VAL A 416 -25.88 6.83 17.85
C VAL A 416 -24.56 7.25 18.53
N GLN A 417 -23.52 7.58 17.76
CA GLN A 417 -22.25 8.07 18.32
C GLN A 417 -22.38 9.47 18.93
N ILE A 418 -23.09 10.39 18.26
CA ILE A 418 -23.31 11.75 18.74
C ILE A 418 -24.19 11.75 20.00
N GLU A 419 -25.30 11.00 20.01
CA GLU A 419 -26.18 10.89 21.18
C GLU A 419 -25.43 10.35 22.40
N ARG A 420 -24.61 9.30 22.21
CA ARG A 420 -23.78 8.75 23.30
C ARG A 420 -22.79 9.77 23.87
N SER A 421 -22.19 10.62 23.03
CA SER A 421 -21.31 11.72 23.48
C SER A 421 -22.05 12.85 24.22
N ARG A 422 -23.37 13.01 24.00
CA ARG A 422 -24.20 14.04 24.65
C ARG A 422 -24.74 13.59 26.00
N THR A 423 -25.07 12.31 26.18
CA THR A 423 -25.57 11.78 27.46
C THR A 423 -24.55 11.92 28.59
N GLU A 424 -23.25 11.98 28.28
CA GLU A 424 -22.18 12.30 29.23
C GLU A 424 -22.15 13.78 29.66
N LYS A 425 -22.69 14.70 28.84
CA LYS A 425 -22.66 16.16 29.09
C LYS A 425 -23.77 16.65 30.02
N VAL A 426 -24.84 15.88 30.23
CA VAL A 426 -26.05 16.32 30.98
C VAL A 426 -25.85 16.37 32.51
N GLN A 427 -24.71 15.91 33.06
CA GLN A 427 -24.44 15.99 34.50
C GLN A 427 -23.74 17.27 34.98
N LYS A 428 -23.45 18.26 34.12
CA LYS A 428 -22.88 19.54 34.56
C LYS A 428 -23.53 20.76 33.91
N GLU A 429 -24.31 21.41 34.76
CA GLU A 429 -24.80 22.79 34.79
C GLU A 429 -26.14 23.18 34.14
N PRO A 430 -26.87 24.12 34.78
CA PRO A 430 -28.26 24.43 34.46
C PRO A 430 -28.41 25.76 33.69
N GLU A 431 -29.39 25.76 32.77
CA GLU A 431 -29.87 26.95 32.07
C GLU A 431 -30.85 27.78 32.93
N VAL A 432 -30.74 29.11 32.86
CA VAL A 432 -31.86 30.01 33.19
C VAL A 432 -31.98 31.19 32.20
N LYS A 433 -33.09 31.14 31.46
CA LYS A 433 -34.02 32.19 30.96
C LYS A 433 -33.54 33.35 30.07
N GLY A 434 -34.41 33.65 29.09
CA GLY A 434 -34.66 35.03 28.68
C GLY A 434 -35.53 35.17 27.43
N LYS A 435 -36.87 35.14 27.57
CA LYS A 435 -37.87 35.25 26.49
C LYS A 435 -37.96 36.63 25.81
N ALA A 436 -36.94 37.50 25.91
CA ALA A 436 -36.89 38.79 25.21
C ALA A 436 -36.05 38.76 23.91
N LYS A 437 -35.30 37.68 23.63
CA LYS A 437 -34.40 37.57 22.45
C LYS A 437 -35.08 37.16 21.13
N LYS A 438 -36.33 36.71 21.16
CA LYS A 438 -36.94 35.96 20.03
C LYS A 438 -37.34 36.81 18.82
N GLU A 439 -37.53 38.12 18.98
CA GLU A 439 -37.87 39.01 17.86
C GLU A 439 -36.63 39.68 17.25
N GLU A 440 -35.64 40.03 18.07
CA GLU A 440 -34.34 40.55 17.62
C GLU A 440 -33.53 39.49 16.85
N GLU A 441 -33.58 38.23 17.31
CA GLU A 441 -32.96 37.09 16.63
C GLU A 441 -33.66 36.74 15.31
N LYS A 442 -34.96 37.03 15.17
CA LYS A 442 -35.72 36.84 13.92
C LYS A 442 -35.33 37.87 12.86
N ALA A 443 -35.15 39.13 13.26
CA ALA A 443 -34.66 40.20 12.40
C ALA A 443 -33.19 39.99 11.99
N ALA A 444 -32.33 39.56 12.93
CA ALA A 444 -30.94 39.22 12.64
C ALA A 444 -30.81 38.01 11.69
N ARG A 445 -31.63 36.96 11.87
CA ARG A 445 -31.68 35.80 10.97
C ARG A 445 -32.11 36.20 9.55
N ALA A 446 -33.13 37.05 9.42
CA ALA A 446 -33.57 37.56 8.12
C ALA A 446 -32.49 38.40 7.42
N MET A 447 -31.76 39.24 8.17
CA MET A 447 -30.67 40.07 7.63
C MET A 447 -29.46 39.23 7.18
N ILE A 448 -29.14 38.15 7.91
CA ILE A 448 -28.09 37.18 7.53
C ILE A 448 -28.51 36.39 6.30
N GLU A 449 -29.77 35.97 6.20
CA GLU A 449 -30.30 35.25 5.05
C GLU A 449 -30.31 36.12 3.78
N LEU A 450 -30.63 37.42 3.91
CA LEU A 450 -30.57 38.37 2.80
C LEU A 450 -29.13 38.62 2.32
N ARG A 451 -28.18 38.76 3.26
CA ARG A 451 -26.74 38.84 2.91
C ARG A 451 -26.22 37.57 2.26
N LYS A 452 -26.68 36.41 2.72
CA LYS A 452 -26.33 35.11 2.14
C LYS A 452 -26.85 34.98 0.71
N LYS A 453 -28.12 35.35 0.46
CA LYS A 453 -28.68 35.38 -0.90
C LYS A 453 -28.00 36.40 -1.81
N ASN A 454 -27.58 37.54 -1.28
CA ASN A 454 -26.84 38.54 -2.08
C ASN A 454 -25.44 38.05 -2.45
N ALA A 455 -24.73 37.42 -1.51
CA ALA A 455 -23.44 36.77 -1.77
C ALA A 455 -23.58 35.58 -2.73
N GLU A 456 -24.66 34.80 -2.64
CA GLU A 456 -24.99 33.74 -3.61
C GLU A 456 -25.28 34.30 -5.01
N CYS A 457 -25.94 35.47 -5.10
CA CYS A 457 -26.20 36.14 -6.38
C CYS A 457 -24.92 36.72 -7.00
N GLU A 458 -24.04 37.29 -6.18
CA GLU A 458 -22.71 37.77 -6.59
C GLU A 458 -21.79 36.61 -6.99
N ALA A 459 -21.80 35.50 -6.24
CA ALA A 459 -21.06 34.28 -6.56
C ALA A 459 -21.55 33.64 -7.87
N MET A 460 -22.86 33.61 -8.11
CA MET A 460 -23.45 33.10 -9.35
C MET A 460 -23.10 33.99 -10.54
N SER A 461 -23.02 35.31 -10.34
CA SER A 461 -22.53 36.24 -11.38
C SER A 461 -21.05 36.03 -11.68
N ALA A 462 -20.22 35.79 -10.65
CA ALA A 462 -18.80 35.46 -10.83
C ALA A 462 -18.59 34.08 -11.50
N GLU A 463 -19.38 33.06 -11.16
CA GLU A 463 -19.37 31.75 -11.82
C GLU A 463 -19.78 31.82 -13.29
N VAL A 464 -20.75 32.66 -13.65
CA VAL A 464 -21.12 32.88 -15.05
C VAL A 464 -19.98 33.54 -15.83
N MET A 465 -19.24 34.45 -15.21
CA MET A 465 -18.05 35.08 -15.81
C MET A 465 -16.89 34.08 -15.97
N THR A 466 -16.57 33.28 -14.95
CA THR A 466 -15.51 32.26 -15.04
C THR A 466 -15.89 31.12 -16.00
N SER A 467 -17.17 30.74 -16.10
CA SER A 467 -17.66 29.79 -17.10
C SER A 467 -17.42 30.28 -18.53
N ARG A 468 -17.55 31.59 -18.77
CA ARG A 468 -17.27 32.19 -20.08
C ARG A 468 -15.78 32.16 -20.41
N GLU A 469 -14.92 32.51 -19.46
CA GLU A 469 -13.46 32.45 -19.61
C GLU A 469 -12.96 31.00 -19.81
N LEU A 470 -13.52 30.04 -19.07
CA LEU A 470 -13.23 28.60 -19.25
C LEU A 470 -13.63 28.10 -20.64
N LYS A 471 -14.76 28.55 -21.18
CA LYS A 471 -15.18 28.20 -22.56
C LYS A 471 -14.25 28.76 -23.63
N GLU A 472 -13.66 29.93 -23.40
CA GLU A 472 -12.64 30.48 -24.29
C GLU A 472 -11.33 29.68 -24.17
N ARG A 473 -10.90 29.36 -22.95
CA ARG A 473 -9.72 28.52 -22.70
C ARG A 473 -9.85 27.11 -23.31
N ILE A 474 -11.03 26.51 -23.24
CA ILE A 474 -11.32 25.20 -23.86
C ILE A 474 -11.17 25.29 -25.38
N ARG A 475 -11.70 26.33 -26.02
CA ARG A 475 -11.55 26.53 -27.47
C ARG A 475 -10.09 26.70 -27.89
N ASP A 476 -9.29 27.44 -27.12
CA ASP A 476 -7.85 27.59 -27.40
C ASP A 476 -7.09 26.26 -27.23
N LEU A 477 -7.42 25.49 -26.19
CA LEU A 477 -6.83 24.17 -25.95
C LEU A 477 -7.23 23.16 -27.03
N GLU A 478 -8.47 23.19 -27.50
CA GLU A 478 -8.95 22.38 -28.62
C GLU A 478 -8.17 22.69 -29.90
N GLY A 479 -7.94 23.97 -30.21
CA GLY A 479 -7.09 24.37 -31.33
C GLY A 479 -5.66 23.85 -31.20
N THR A 480 -5.07 24.01 -30.01
CA THR A 480 -3.71 23.50 -29.74
C THR A 480 -3.62 21.97 -29.85
N LEU A 481 -4.66 21.25 -29.41
CA LEU A 481 -4.76 19.80 -29.54
C LEU A 481 -4.83 19.38 -31.00
N GLN A 482 -5.60 20.08 -31.81
CA GLN A 482 -5.75 19.80 -33.23
C GLN A 482 -4.42 20.02 -33.99
N ASP A 483 -3.68 21.09 -33.66
CA ASP A 483 -2.34 21.34 -34.22
C ASP A 483 -1.34 20.25 -33.83
N ARG A 484 -1.34 19.80 -32.57
CA ARG A 484 -0.49 18.69 -32.11
C ARG A 484 -0.86 17.36 -32.77
N GLN A 485 -2.15 17.10 -32.96
CA GLN A 485 -2.63 15.91 -33.66
C GLN A 485 -2.10 15.90 -35.10
N HIS A 486 -2.15 17.05 -35.79
CA HIS A 486 -1.61 17.19 -37.14
C HIS A 486 -0.10 16.96 -37.19
N GLN A 487 0.66 17.45 -36.20
CA GLN A 487 2.10 17.19 -36.11
C GLN A 487 2.42 15.71 -35.88
N LEU A 488 1.63 15.01 -35.06
CA LEU A 488 1.80 13.56 -34.83
C LEU A 488 1.54 12.75 -36.11
N ASP A 489 0.53 13.12 -36.89
CA ASP A 489 0.23 12.44 -38.16
C ASP A 489 1.38 12.59 -39.17
N ILE A 490 2.01 13.76 -39.22
CA ILE A 490 3.21 13.99 -40.05
C ILE A 490 4.37 13.10 -39.59
N LEU A 491 4.66 13.07 -38.28
CA LEU A 491 5.75 12.25 -37.73
C LEU A 491 5.52 10.75 -37.92
N LEU A 492 4.27 10.28 -37.79
CA LEU A 492 3.89 8.90 -38.07
C LEU A 492 4.20 8.52 -39.51
N LYS A 493 3.84 9.39 -40.46
CA LYS A 493 4.13 9.16 -41.88
C LYS A 493 5.63 9.10 -42.16
N ASP A 494 6.41 9.99 -41.58
CA ASP A 494 7.88 9.98 -41.71
C ASP A 494 8.51 8.69 -41.13
N LEU A 495 7.96 8.18 -40.02
CA LEU A 495 8.39 6.93 -39.41
C LEU A 495 8.04 5.71 -40.28
N GLU A 496 6.85 5.69 -40.87
CA GLU A 496 6.44 4.64 -41.81
C GLU A 496 7.36 4.60 -43.03
N GLU A 497 7.70 5.77 -43.60
CA GLU A 497 8.65 5.86 -44.72
C GLU A 497 10.04 5.34 -44.33
N LYS A 498 10.56 5.71 -43.16
CA LYS A 498 11.85 5.19 -42.67
C LYS A 498 11.81 3.69 -42.40
N SER A 499 10.73 3.17 -41.82
CA SER A 499 10.57 1.73 -41.58
C SER A 499 10.54 0.95 -42.90
N ASN A 500 9.85 1.48 -43.92
CA ASN A 500 9.81 0.86 -45.24
C ASN A 500 11.19 0.87 -45.91
N GLN A 501 11.97 1.94 -45.75
CA GLN A 501 13.33 1.98 -46.26
C GLN A 501 14.24 0.97 -45.54
N TYR A 502 14.17 0.91 -44.21
CA TYR A 502 14.94 -0.06 -43.43
C TYR A 502 14.63 -1.51 -43.83
N ASN A 503 13.37 -1.84 -44.05
CA ASN A 503 12.98 -3.18 -44.50
C ASN A 503 13.54 -3.53 -45.89
N LYS A 504 13.62 -2.56 -46.81
CA LYS A 504 14.25 -2.77 -48.12
C LYS A 504 15.76 -3.01 -47.97
N ASP A 505 16.42 -2.26 -47.10
CA ASP A 505 17.86 -2.40 -46.88
C ASP A 505 18.17 -3.77 -46.26
N VAL A 506 17.39 -4.22 -45.27
CA VAL A 506 17.52 -5.55 -44.67
C VAL A 506 17.36 -6.65 -45.73
N HIS A 507 16.34 -6.55 -46.60
CA HIS A 507 16.13 -7.53 -47.67
C HIS A 507 17.32 -7.59 -48.65
N ALA A 508 17.89 -6.44 -49.02
CA ALA A 508 19.07 -6.39 -49.88
C ALA A 508 20.31 -7.04 -49.22
N TYR A 509 20.48 -6.85 -47.90
CA TYR A 509 21.54 -7.53 -47.15
C TYR A 509 21.33 -9.05 -47.08
N GLU A 510 20.10 -9.51 -46.87
CA GLU A 510 19.77 -10.94 -46.82
C GLU A 510 20.02 -11.64 -48.17
N GLU A 511 19.65 -11.01 -49.29
CA GLU A 511 19.95 -11.52 -50.64
C GLU A 511 21.46 -11.62 -50.87
N GLY A 512 22.22 -10.58 -50.49
CA GLY A 512 23.68 -10.58 -50.58
C GLY A 512 24.33 -11.67 -49.72
N LEU A 513 23.79 -11.93 -48.53
CA LEU A 513 24.27 -12.99 -47.66
C LEU A 513 24.01 -14.38 -48.26
N GLN A 514 22.82 -14.63 -48.81
CA GLN A 514 22.50 -15.89 -49.49
C GLN A 514 23.42 -16.16 -50.68
N GLU A 515 23.74 -15.14 -51.47
CA GLU A 515 24.68 -15.29 -52.59
C GLU A 515 26.08 -15.70 -52.09
N LYS A 516 26.54 -15.10 -50.99
CA LYS A 516 27.83 -15.45 -50.37
C LYS A 516 27.84 -16.85 -49.77
N GLU A 517 26.76 -17.28 -49.13
CA GLU A 517 26.60 -18.65 -48.63
C GLU A 517 26.64 -19.68 -49.78
N MET A 518 25.99 -19.39 -50.91
CA MET A 518 26.04 -20.23 -52.09
C MET A 518 27.46 -20.35 -52.66
N GLN A 519 28.19 -19.22 -52.76
CA GLN A 519 29.60 -19.19 -53.18
C GLN A 519 30.49 -20.01 -52.22
N LEU A 520 30.29 -19.86 -50.91
CA LEU A 520 31.05 -20.60 -49.90
C LEU A 520 30.77 -22.12 -49.98
N SER A 521 29.51 -22.51 -50.16
CA SER A 521 29.13 -23.92 -50.33
C SER A 521 29.79 -24.56 -51.56
N TYR A 522 29.84 -23.83 -52.67
CA TYR A 522 30.56 -24.25 -53.87
C TYR A 522 32.06 -24.45 -53.59
N LEU A 523 32.73 -23.47 -52.97
CA LEU A 523 34.14 -23.56 -52.59
C LEU A 523 34.43 -24.74 -51.66
N ILE A 524 33.58 -25.00 -50.67
CA ILE A 524 33.72 -26.15 -49.75
C ILE A 524 33.68 -27.47 -50.54
N ASN A 525 32.81 -27.58 -51.53
CA ASN A 525 32.74 -28.78 -52.37
C ASN A 525 33.99 -28.97 -53.24
N GLU A 526 34.54 -27.90 -53.81
CA GLU A 526 35.79 -27.99 -54.57
C GLU A 526 36.98 -28.38 -53.68
N ILE A 527 37.07 -27.82 -52.46
CA ILE A 527 38.08 -28.22 -51.47
C ILE A 527 37.94 -29.71 -51.11
N ARG A 528 36.71 -30.21 -50.92
CA ARG A 528 36.49 -31.65 -50.65
C ARG A 528 36.98 -32.53 -51.80
N LYS A 529 36.72 -32.15 -53.05
CA LYS A 529 37.23 -32.90 -54.22
C LYS A 529 38.76 -32.92 -54.27
N ALA A 530 39.39 -31.77 -54.06
CA ALA A 530 40.85 -31.68 -54.03
C ALA A 530 41.44 -32.53 -52.89
N ALA A 531 40.83 -32.52 -51.70
CA ALA A 531 41.25 -33.35 -50.58
C ALA A 531 41.16 -34.85 -50.91
N MET A 532 40.08 -35.30 -51.57
CA MET A 532 39.96 -36.70 -52.02
C MET A 532 41.07 -37.09 -53.00
N GLN A 533 41.42 -36.19 -53.93
CA GLN A 533 42.54 -36.43 -54.87
C GLN A 533 43.88 -36.53 -54.15
N VAL A 534 44.13 -35.67 -53.16
CA VAL A 534 45.37 -35.71 -52.35
C VAL A 534 45.46 -37.02 -51.56
N VAL A 535 44.37 -37.48 -50.96
CA VAL A 535 44.34 -38.79 -50.26
C VAL A 535 44.64 -39.92 -51.24
N GLN A 536 44.00 -39.92 -52.41
CA GLN A 536 44.24 -40.95 -53.42
C GLN A 536 45.70 -40.97 -53.91
N LEU A 537 46.30 -39.80 -54.15
CA LEU A 537 47.71 -39.69 -54.51
C LEU A 537 48.65 -40.12 -53.37
N SER A 538 48.27 -39.87 -52.11
CA SER A 538 49.00 -40.33 -50.93
C SER A 538 48.98 -41.86 -50.83
N ASP A 539 47.82 -42.48 -51.02
CA ASP A 539 47.67 -43.94 -51.01
C ASP A 539 48.48 -44.57 -52.16
N GLU A 540 48.44 -43.98 -53.36
CA GLU A 540 49.26 -44.42 -54.50
C GLU A 540 50.77 -44.28 -54.23
N ALA A 541 51.21 -43.18 -53.62
CA ALA A 541 52.60 -42.98 -53.22
C ALA A 541 53.05 -43.99 -52.14
N GLU A 542 52.17 -44.33 -51.20
CA GLU A 542 52.43 -45.33 -50.17
C GLU A 542 52.58 -46.74 -50.80
N VAL A 543 51.70 -47.11 -51.73
CA VAL A 543 51.83 -48.37 -52.50
C VAL A 543 53.13 -48.43 -53.29
N LEU A 544 53.54 -47.32 -53.94
CA LEU A 544 54.81 -47.24 -54.65
C LEU A 544 56.02 -47.36 -53.70
N SER A 545 55.92 -46.82 -52.48
CA SER A 545 56.97 -46.94 -51.46
C SER A 545 57.20 -48.38 -50.98
N PHE A 546 56.16 -49.22 -51.00
CA PHE A 546 56.27 -50.66 -50.72
C PHE A 546 56.87 -51.46 -51.89
N GLN A 547 56.72 -51.00 -53.14
CA GLN A 547 57.32 -51.63 -54.31
C GLN A 547 58.81 -51.31 -54.49
N PHE A 548 59.27 -50.17 -53.96
CA PHE A 548 60.65 -49.73 -54.03
C PHE A 548 61.15 -49.29 -52.64
N PRO A 549 61.52 -50.24 -51.76
CA PRO A 549 62.06 -49.88 -50.46
C PRO A 549 63.37 -49.09 -50.64
N PRO A 550 63.59 -48.02 -49.85
CA PRO A 550 64.81 -47.23 -49.96
C PRO A 550 66.04 -48.10 -49.67
N SER A 551 67.10 -47.88 -50.47
CA SER A 551 68.35 -48.64 -50.50
C SER A 551 69.15 -48.57 -49.20
#